data_AF-A0A164J836-F1
#
_entry.id   AF-A0A164J836-F1
#
_cell.length_a   1.000
_cell.length_b   1.000
_cell.length_c   1.000
_cell.angle_alpha   90.00
_cell.angle_beta   90.00
_cell.angle_gamma   90.00
#
_symmetry.space_group_name_H-M   'P 1'
#
loop_
_entity.id
_entity.type
_entity.pdbx_description
1 polymer ?
#
loop_
_entity_poly.entity_id
_entity_poly.type
_entity_poly.pdbx_seq_one_letter_code
_entity_poly.pdbx_strand_id
1 'polypeptide(L)'
;MKMISRVLTTEHMEESCTSENLAYKLKEIADTWNIFNKVVAVVTDNAFNVVGAKKRLASSPNCAGWRHVHCFAHTLSLIVLTQDVATRWNSSLIMIRSLIDLREFVQDALRSPVIDRRDLYLDDFEWEIIANAVEILKPFDELTKDLSS
;
A
#
# COMPACT_ATOMS: atom_id res chain seq x y z
N MET A 1 25.41 -10.71 -0.19
CA MET A 1 24.73 -10.80 1.13
C MET A 1 23.45 -11.61 0.93
N LYS A 2 23.21 -12.66 1.71
CA LYS A 2 22.00 -13.52 1.57
C LYS A 2 20.96 -13.07 2.59
N MET A 3 19.75 -12.73 2.16
CA MET A 3 18.65 -12.41 3.08
C MET A 3 18.03 -13.70 3.62
N ILE A 4 17.59 -13.65 4.88
CA ILE A 4 16.92 -14.76 5.56
C ILE A 4 15.61 -14.23 6.13
N SER A 5 14.51 -14.91 5.82
CA SER A 5 13.19 -14.64 6.41
C SER A 5 12.86 -15.71 7.44
N ARG A 6 12.33 -15.31 8.60
CA ARG A 6 11.86 -16.20 9.67
C ARG A 6 10.60 -15.64 10.29
N VAL A 7 9.64 -16.51 10.56
CA VAL A 7 8.47 -16.18 11.37
C VAL A 7 8.89 -16.29 12.84
N LEU A 8 8.72 -15.21 13.61
CA LEU A 8 8.99 -15.21 15.05
C LEU A 8 7.79 -15.73 15.82
N THR A 9 6.60 -15.18 15.56
CA THR A 9 5.39 -15.50 16.30
C THR A 9 4.17 -15.37 15.38
N THR A 10 3.18 -16.25 15.57
CA THR A 10 1.82 -16.12 15.05
C THR A 10 0.88 -16.29 16.23
N GLU A 11 0.15 -15.24 16.58
CA GLU A 11 -0.71 -15.21 17.76
C GLU A 11 -2.10 -14.73 17.38
N HIS A 12 -3.12 -15.39 17.92
CA HIS A 12 -4.51 -14.95 17.80
C HIS A 12 -4.79 -13.87 18.84
N MET A 13 -5.23 -12.69 18.42
CA MET A 13 -5.65 -11.63 19.34
C MET A 13 -7.16 -11.72 19.60
N GLU A 14 -7.54 -12.15 20.81
CA GLU A 14 -8.94 -12.13 21.27
C GLU A 14 -9.41 -10.71 21.59
N GLU A 15 -8.49 -9.85 22.01
CA GLU A 15 -8.76 -8.45 22.28
C GLU A 15 -8.97 -7.65 20.99
N SER A 16 -9.65 -6.52 21.11
CA SER A 16 -9.82 -5.60 19.98
C SER A 16 -8.46 -5.16 19.43
N CYS A 17 -8.29 -5.22 18.10
CA CYS A 17 -7.08 -4.83 17.37
C CYS A 17 -6.86 -3.30 17.36
N THR A 18 -6.86 -2.67 18.53
CA THR A 18 -6.64 -1.24 18.70
C THR A 18 -5.17 -0.89 18.56
N SER A 19 -4.89 0.40 18.33
CA SER A 19 -3.52 0.92 18.29
C SER A 19 -2.68 0.63 19.53
N GLU A 20 -3.33 0.51 20.69
CA GLU A 20 -2.67 0.28 21.97
C GLU A 20 -2.26 -1.18 22.13
N ASN A 21 -3.20 -2.10 21.89
CA ASN A 21 -2.97 -3.53 22.04
C ASN A 21 -1.94 -4.03 21.01
N LEU A 22 -1.98 -3.50 19.78
CA LEU A 22 -0.98 -3.81 18.76
C LEU A 22 0.43 -3.33 19.16
N ALA A 23 0.55 -2.11 19.68
CA ALA A 23 1.84 -1.59 20.14
C ALA A 23 2.38 -2.38 21.33
N TYR A 24 1.51 -2.77 22.27
CA TYR A 24 1.87 -3.61 23.41
C TYR A 24 2.38 -4.98 22.95
N LYS A 25 1.63 -5.67 22.08
CA LYS A 25 1.98 -7.00 21.58
C LYS A 25 3.30 -7.00 20.81
N LEU A 26 3.55 -5.99 19.97
CA LEU A 26 4.83 -5.88 19.25
C LEU A 26 6.03 -5.73 20.19
N LYS A 27 5.87 -5.01 21.31
CA LYS A 27 6.93 -4.90 22.34
C LYS A 27 7.13 -6.22 23.08
N GLU A 28 6.04 -6.83 23.52
CA GLU A 28 6.06 -8.13 24.21
C GLU A 28 6.82 -9.18 23.37
N ILE A 29 6.55 -9.25 22.07
CA ILE A 29 7.26 -10.14 21.14
C ILE A 29 8.74 -9.74 21.04
N ALA A 30 9.06 -8.45 20.87
CA ALA A 30 10.44 -8.02 20.75
C ALA A 30 11.28 -8.28 22.01
N ASP A 31 10.67 -8.17 23.19
CA ASP A 31 11.27 -8.50 24.48
C ASP A 31 11.47 -10.01 24.63
N THR A 32 10.44 -10.81 24.31
CA THR A 32 10.48 -12.28 24.35
C THR A 32 11.64 -12.83 23.51
N TRP A 33 11.85 -12.25 22.33
CA TRP A 33 12.93 -12.66 21.43
C TRP A 33 14.27 -11.94 21.69
N ASN A 34 14.32 -11.01 22.66
CA ASN A 34 15.47 -10.17 22.96
C ASN A 34 16.06 -9.49 21.71
N ILE A 35 15.16 -8.95 20.88
CA ILE A 35 15.49 -8.25 19.63
C ILE A 35 15.20 -6.76 19.70
N PHE A 36 14.77 -6.25 20.85
CA PHE A 36 14.28 -4.89 21.00
C PHE A 36 15.22 -3.82 20.42
N ASN A 37 16.52 -3.92 20.70
CA ASN A 37 17.56 -3.01 20.21
C ASN A 37 18.11 -3.37 18.81
N LYS A 38 17.60 -4.44 18.19
CA LYS A 38 18.02 -4.94 16.87
C LYS A 38 16.98 -4.64 15.78
N VAL A 39 15.79 -4.17 16.15
CA VAL A 39 14.76 -3.77 15.20
C VAL A 39 15.16 -2.47 14.52
N VAL A 40 15.42 -2.54 13.21
CA VAL A 40 15.75 -1.39 12.37
C VAL A 40 14.49 -0.76 11.77
N ALA A 41 13.53 -1.59 11.42
CA ALA A 41 12.29 -1.15 10.80
C ALA A 41 11.13 -2.10 11.13
N VAL A 42 9.92 -1.54 11.15
CA VAL A 42 8.66 -2.28 11.28
C VAL A 42 7.83 -2.00 10.05
N VAL A 43 7.48 -3.06 9.31
CA VAL A 43 6.64 -2.97 8.11
C VAL A 43 5.23 -3.41 8.46
N THR A 44 4.23 -2.58 8.18
CA THR A 44 2.82 -2.90 8.42
C THR A 44 1.94 -2.31 7.33
N ASP A 45 0.68 -2.76 7.23
CA ASP A 45 -0.31 -2.06 6.40
C ASP A 45 -0.57 -0.61 6.89
N ASN A 46 -1.35 0.14 6.13
CA ASN A 46 -1.68 1.54 6.42
C ASN A 46 -3.00 1.70 7.19
N ALA A 47 -3.48 0.65 7.87
CA ALA A 47 -4.73 0.74 8.62
C ALA A 47 -4.62 1.73 9.79
N PHE A 48 -5.74 2.38 10.14
CA PHE A 48 -5.79 3.43 11.17
C PHE A 48 -5.20 2.97 12.52
N ASN A 49 -5.54 1.76 12.96
CA ASN A 49 -5.07 1.21 14.23
C ASN A 49 -3.55 1.04 14.23
N VAL A 50 -2.99 0.63 13.10
CA VAL A 50 -1.57 0.37 12.92
C VAL A 50 -0.77 1.69 12.84
N VAL A 51 -1.31 2.71 12.18
CA VAL A 51 -0.76 4.08 12.20
C VAL A 51 -0.75 4.64 13.63
N GLY A 52 -1.80 4.37 14.41
CA GLY A 52 -1.84 4.71 15.83
C GLY A 52 -0.77 3.96 16.63
N ALA A 53 -0.59 2.66 16.37
CA ALA A 53 0.40 1.83 17.07
C ALA A 53 1.83 2.35 16.83
N LYS A 54 2.15 2.74 15.59
CA LYS A 54 3.40 3.42 15.24
C LYS A 54 3.64 4.65 16.13
N LYS A 55 2.65 5.55 16.26
CA LYS A 55 2.82 6.78 17.06
C LYS A 55 3.14 6.43 18.51
N ARG A 56 2.49 5.41 19.06
CA ARG A 56 2.72 4.92 20.43
C ARG A 56 4.09 4.27 20.59
N LEU A 57 4.55 3.50 19.61
CA LEU A 57 5.89 2.92 19.58
C LEU A 57 6.96 4.02 19.51
N ALA A 58 6.79 5.01 18.64
CA ALA A 58 7.74 6.13 18.54
C ALA A 58 7.88 6.91 19.85
N SER A 59 6.80 7.06 20.61
CA SER A 59 6.81 7.72 21.92
C SER A 59 7.24 6.81 23.08
N SER A 60 7.52 5.53 22.83
CA SER A 60 7.86 4.57 23.88
C SER A 60 9.36 4.50 24.16
N PRO A 61 9.76 4.27 25.43
CA PRO A 61 11.16 4.08 25.79
C PRO A 61 11.78 2.96 24.94
N ASN A 62 13.01 3.20 24.47
CA ASN A 62 13.80 2.26 23.66
C ASN A 62 13.25 1.93 22.26
N CYS A 63 12.04 2.36 21.89
CA CYS A 63 11.43 2.11 20.57
C CYS A 63 11.70 3.23 19.56
N ALA A 64 12.40 4.31 19.96
CA ALA A 64 12.66 5.48 19.11
C ALA A 64 13.41 5.15 17.80
N GLY A 65 14.18 4.05 17.78
CA GLY A 65 14.89 3.58 16.59
C GLY A 65 14.04 2.76 15.61
N TRP A 66 12.81 2.40 15.97
CA TRP A 66 11.97 1.53 15.15
C TRP A 66 11.32 2.33 14.03
N ARG A 67 12.01 2.43 12.89
CA ARG A 67 11.47 3.15 11.73
C ARG A 67 10.26 2.42 11.19
N HIS A 68 9.12 3.10 11.16
CA HIS A 68 7.94 2.55 10.50
C HIS A 68 8.05 2.68 8.97
N VAL A 69 7.74 1.59 8.28
CA VAL A 69 7.72 1.51 6.82
C VAL A 69 6.34 1.02 6.41
N HIS A 70 5.70 1.72 5.49
CA HIS A 70 4.42 1.28 4.95
C HIS A 70 4.59 0.02 4.11
N CYS A 71 3.65 -0.91 4.24
CA CYS A 71 3.59 -2.08 3.38
C CYS A 71 3.43 -1.63 1.95
N PHE A 72 4.44 -1.93 1.12
CA PHE A 72 4.45 -1.56 -0.28
C PHE A 72 3.20 -2.04 -1.01
N ALA A 73 2.76 -3.29 -0.77
CA ALA A 73 1.56 -3.84 -1.42
C ALA A 73 0.27 -3.07 -1.07
N HIS A 74 0.14 -2.61 0.17
CA HIS A 74 -1.06 -1.86 0.59
C HIS A 74 -1.01 -0.41 0.10
N THR A 75 0.15 0.24 0.17
CA THR A 75 0.37 1.54 -0.48
C THR A 75 0.11 1.46 -1.97
N LEU A 76 0.52 0.35 -2.60
CA LEU A 76 0.23 0.09 -3.99
C LEU A 76 -1.29 0.00 -4.18
N SER A 77 -2.00 -0.85 -3.44
CA SER A 77 -3.47 -0.96 -3.56
C SER A 77 -4.22 0.37 -3.36
N LEU A 78 -3.71 1.27 -2.52
CA LEU A 78 -4.32 2.59 -2.30
C LEU A 78 -4.05 3.59 -3.43
N ILE A 79 -2.91 3.49 -4.11
CA ILE A 79 -2.49 4.44 -5.16
C ILE A 79 -2.82 3.91 -6.56
N VAL A 80 -2.74 2.60 -6.76
CA VAL A 80 -2.47 1.97 -8.06
C VAL A 80 -3.71 1.44 -8.75
N LEU A 81 -4.76 1.08 -8.00
CA LEU A 81 -5.98 0.54 -8.59
C LEU A 81 -7.18 1.03 -7.79
N THR A 82 -7.49 2.33 -7.89
CA THR A 82 -8.85 2.78 -7.57
C THR A 82 -9.76 1.93 -8.44
N GLN A 83 -10.52 1.01 -7.83
CA GLN A 83 -11.40 0.16 -8.62
C GLN A 83 -12.46 1.03 -9.27
N ASP A 84 -12.78 0.68 -10.51
CA ASP A 84 -13.94 1.23 -11.19
C ASP A 84 -15.19 0.94 -10.38
N VAL A 85 -15.97 1.98 -10.11
CA VAL A 85 -17.23 1.92 -9.39
C VAL A 85 -18.30 2.39 -10.37
N ALA A 86 -19.10 1.44 -10.86
CA ALA A 86 -20.10 1.70 -11.90
C ALA A 86 -21.09 2.84 -11.59
N THR A 87 -21.30 3.17 -10.31
CA THR A 87 -22.19 4.26 -9.87
C THR A 87 -21.51 5.63 -9.81
N ARG A 88 -20.19 5.72 -10.05
CA ARG A 88 -19.40 6.96 -10.05
C ARG A 88 -18.56 6.99 -11.32
N TRP A 89 -19.06 7.61 -12.36
CA TRP A 89 -18.43 7.64 -13.69
C TRP A 89 -16.97 8.14 -13.68
N ASN A 90 -16.61 9.00 -12.73
CA ASN A 90 -15.25 9.54 -12.55
C ASN A 90 -14.26 8.53 -11.96
N SER A 91 -14.72 7.41 -11.39
CA SER A 91 -13.85 6.36 -10.85
C SER A 91 -13.03 5.64 -11.93
N SER A 92 -13.60 5.38 -13.12
CA SER A 92 -12.87 4.80 -14.25
C SER A 92 -11.74 5.71 -14.73
N LEU A 93 -11.98 7.02 -14.78
CA LEU A 93 -10.95 8.00 -15.15
C LEU A 93 -9.81 8.06 -14.13
N ILE A 94 -10.14 8.04 -12.84
CA ILE A 94 -9.15 8.00 -11.76
C ILE A 94 -8.33 6.70 -11.83
N MET A 95 -8.98 5.56 -12.03
CA MET A 95 -8.32 4.26 -12.21
C MET A 95 -7.29 4.30 -13.34
N ILE A 96 -7.69 4.82 -14.50
CA ILE A 96 -6.85 4.85 -15.70
C ILE A 96 -5.68 5.83 -15.52
N ARG A 97 -5.89 6.99 -14.88
CA ARG A 97 -4.80 7.92 -14.53
C ARG A 97 -3.75 7.26 -13.65
N SER A 98 -4.17 6.56 -12.59
CA SER A 98 -3.27 5.78 -11.74
C SER A 98 -2.50 4.73 -12.55
N LEU A 99 -3.18 4.01 -13.44
CA LEU A 99 -2.55 3.00 -14.29
C LEU A 99 -1.44 3.59 -15.18
N ILE A 100 -1.64 4.77 -15.76
CA ILE A 100 -0.62 5.48 -16.55
C ILE A 100 0.57 5.88 -15.68
N ASP A 101 0.33 6.48 -14.50
CA ASP A 101 1.39 6.92 -13.57
C ASP A 101 2.33 5.77 -13.14
N LEU A 102 1.86 4.54 -13.28
CA LEU A 102 2.52 3.33 -12.81
C LEU A 102 2.90 2.37 -13.93
N ARG A 103 2.81 2.83 -15.18
CA ARG A 103 3.05 2.04 -16.40
C ARG A 103 4.28 1.14 -16.30
N GLU A 104 5.43 1.69 -15.93
CA GLU A 104 6.69 0.94 -15.84
C GLU A 104 6.61 -0.18 -14.79
N PHE A 105 6.13 0.14 -13.59
CA PHE A 105 5.98 -0.84 -12.51
C PHE A 105 4.98 -1.95 -12.85
N VAL A 106 3.85 -1.60 -13.47
CA VAL A 106 2.83 -2.56 -13.87
C VAL A 106 3.38 -3.48 -14.96
N GLN A 107 4.03 -2.92 -15.98
CA GLN A 107 4.63 -3.72 -17.05
C GLN A 107 5.74 -4.65 -16.54
N ASP A 108 6.61 -4.18 -15.65
CA ASP A 108 7.65 -5.01 -15.04
C ASP A 108 7.08 -6.09 -14.13
N ALA A 109 6.04 -5.76 -13.35
CA ALA A 109 5.34 -6.74 -12.52
C ALA A 109 4.67 -7.83 -13.36
N LEU A 110 4.00 -7.48 -14.45
CA LEU A 110 3.36 -8.44 -15.36
C LEU A 110 4.37 -9.35 -16.07
N ARG A 111 5.60 -8.85 -16.31
CA ARG A 111 6.74 -9.61 -16.85
C ARG A 111 7.46 -10.46 -15.80
N SER A 112 7.22 -10.20 -14.51
CA SER A 112 7.88 -10.94 -13.43
C SER A 112 7.55 -12.44 -13.53
N PRO A 113 8.55 -13.33 -13.42
CA PRO A 113 8.33 -14.77 -13.45
C PRO A 113 7.50 -15.29 -12.26
N VAL A 114 7.23 -14.46 -11.26
CA VAL A 114 6.37 -14.79 -10.12
C VAL A 114 4.89 -14.57 -10.43
N ILE A 115 4.55 -13.55 -11.21
CA ILE A 115 3.17 -13.19 -11.54
C ILE A 115 2.75 -13.84 -12.86
N ASP A 116 3.66 -13.85 -13.85
CA ASP A 116 3.46 -14.41 -15.20
C ASP A 116 2.09 -14.10 -15.81
N ARG A 117 1.78 -12.80 -15.93
CA ARG A 117 0.54 -12.30 -16.56
C ARG A 117 0.85 -11.49 -17.83
N ARG A 118 1.68 -12.09 -18.68
CA ARG A 118 2.06 -11.50 -19.98
C ARG A 118 0.87 -11.32 -20.93
N ASP A 119 -0.23 -12.02 -20.69
CA ASP A 119 -1.51 -11.86 -21.39
C ASP A 119 -2.17 -10.48 -21.15
N LEU A 120 -1.79 -9.79 -20.08
CA LEU A 120 -2.28 -8.44 -19.76
C LEU A 120 -1.30 -7.34 -20.18
N TYR A 121 -0.25 -7.68 -20.92
CA TYR A 121 0.76 -6.72 -21.34
C TYR A 121 0.17 -5.80 -22.40
N LEU A 122 0.13 -4.50 -22.10
CA LEU A 122 -0.28 -3.47 -23.04
C LEU A 122 0.90 -3.03 -23.90
N ASP A 123 0.73 -2.95 -25.21
CA ASP A 123 1.73 -2.40 -26.11
C ASP A 123 1.75 -0.86 -26.10
N ASP A 124 2.72 -0.25 -26.80
CA ASP A 124 2.88 1.21 -26.84
C ASP A 124 1.65 1.93 -27.43
N PHE A 125 0.96 1.29 -28.37
CA PHE A 125 -0.22 1.86 -29.01
C PHE A 125 -1.45 1.79 -28.10
N GLU A 126 -1.63 0.69 -27.37
CA GLU A 126 -2.68 0.57 -26.35
C GLU A 126 -2.49 1.61 -25.24
N TRP A 127 -1.25 1.85 -24.80
CA TRP A 127 -0.94 2.92 -23.85
C TRP A 127 -1.26 4.31 -24.41
N GLU A 128 -1.02 4.54 -25.70
CA GLU A 128 -1.36 5.80 -26.36
C GLU A 128 -2.88 6.03 -26.40
N ILE A 129 -3.65 4.99 -26.72
CA ILE A 129 -5.13 5.05 -26.67
C ILE A 129 -5.60 5.43 -25.26
N ILE A 130 -5.04 4.78 -24.23
CA ILE A 130 -5.39 5.01 -22.84
C ILE A 130 -5.07 6.46 -22.42
N ALA A 131 -3.90 6.98 -22.80
CA ALA A 131 -3.51 8.35 -22.52
C ALA A 131 -4.43 9.37 -23.21
N ASN A 132 -4.77 9.14 -24.48
CA ASN A 132 -5.69 9.99 -25.23
C ASN A 132 -7.09 10.00 -24.61
N ALA A 133 -7.58 8.86 -24.11
CA ALA A 133 -8.86 8.77 -23.42
C ALA A 133 -8.87 9.64 -22.15
N VAL A 134 -7.78 9.67 -21.39
CA VAL A 134 -7.66 10.53 -20.19
C VAL A 134 -7.76 12.01 -20.56
N GLU A 135 -7.09 12.45 -21.62
CA GLU A 135 -7.13 13.84 -22.06
C GLU A 135 -8.53 14.26 -22.52
N ILE A 136 -9.24 13.39 -23.24
CA ILE A 136 -10.63 13.64 -23.68
C ILE A 136 -11.57 13.76 -22.47
N LEU A 137 -11.38 12.91 -21.45
CA LEU A 137 -12.27 12.84 -20.29
C LEU A 137 -11.96 13.89 -19.20
N LYS A 138 -10.75 14.46 -19.21
CA LYS A 138 -10.30 15.48 -18.26
C LYS A 138 -11.25 16.69 -18.10
N PRO A 139 -11.72 17.36 -19.17
CA PRO A 139 -12.61 18.51 -19.02
C PRO A 139 -13.95 18.16 -18.35
N PHE A 140 -14.46 16.94 -18.57
CA PHE A 140 -15.70 16.48 -17.94
C PHE A 140 -15.53 16.25 -16.43
N ASP A 141 -14.35 15.79 -16.01
CA ASP A 141 -14.02 15.57 -14.60
C ASP A 141 -13.85 16.88 -13.85
N GLU A 142 -13.19 17.86 -14.47
CA GLU A 142 -13.06 19.22 -13.93
C GLU A 142 -14.44 19.87 -13.75
N LEU A 143 -15.28 19.86 -14.80
CA LEU A 143 -16.63 20.38 -14.73
C LEU A 143 -17.49 19.70 -13.66
N THR A 144 -17.35 18.38 -13.49
CA THR A 144 -18.14 17.66 -12.50
C THR A 144 -17.71 17.98 -11.07
N LYS A 145 -16.41 18.20 -10.83
CA LYS A 145 -15.92 18.66 -9.52
C LYS A 145 -16.41 20.07 -9.19
N ASP A 146 -16.41 20.96 -10.18
CA ASP A 146 -16.92 22.32 -10.02
C ASP A 146 -18.41 22.33 -9.67
N LEU A 147 -19.21 21.47 -10.32
CA LEU A 147 -20.65 21.35 -10.05
C LEU A 147 -21.00 20.62 -8.75
N SER A 148 -20.05 19.85 -8.20
CA SER A 148 -20.25 19.09 -6.95
C SER A 148 -19.77 19.84 -5.70
N SER A 149 -19.34 21.10 -5.86
CA SER A 149 -18.84 22.00 -4.80
C SER A 149 -19.92 23.01 -4.38
#